data_AF-A0A1W2LIJ6-F1
#
_entry.id   AF-A0A1W2LIJ6-F1
#
_cell.length_a   1.000
_cell.length_b   1.000
_cell.length_c   1.000
_cell.angle_alpha   90.00
_cell.angle_beta   90.00
_cell.angle_gamma   90.00
#
_symmetry.space_group_name_H-M   'P 1'
#
loop_
_entity.id
_entity.type
_entity.pdbx_description
1 polymer ?
#
loop_
_entity_poly.entity_id
_entity_poly.type
_entity_poly.pdbx_seq_one_letter_code
_entity_poly.pdbx_strand_id
1 'polypeptide(L)' 'GAAAASVRAAVTQLALVNGGIGLVMADEGRPSVVLAFEFVDGKISEIDVIADRERVRGLDLVMVD' A
#
# COMPACT_ATOMS: atom_id res chain seq x y z
N GLY A 1 13.73 -7.45 11.63
CA GLY A 1 13.35 -7.93 12.97
C GLY A 1 12.25 -7.05 13.54
N ALA A 2 11.49 -7.53 14.52
CA ALA A 2 10.20 -6.95 14.97
C ALA A 2 10.17 -5.41 15.12
N ALA A 3 11.25 -4.77 15.60
CA ALA A 3 11.34 -3.31 15.70
C ALA A 3 11.28 -2.56 14.35
N ALA A 4 11.81 -3.14 13.27
CA ALA A 4 11.71 -2.58 11.91
C ALA A 4 10.31 -2.75 11.30
N ALA A 5 9.53 -3.74 11.77
CA ALA A 5 8.12 -3.87 11.41
C ALA A 5 7.27 -2.80 12.12
N SER A 6 7.58 -2.48 13.38
CA SER A 6 6.89 -1.44 14.17
C SER A 6 7.10 -0.03 13.64
N VAL A 7 8.29 0.32 13.12
CA VAL A 7 8.53 1.64 12.49
C VAL A 7 7.77 1.79 11.16
N ARG A 8 7.60 0.71 10.39
CA ARG A 8 6.77 0.72 9.16
C ARG A 8 5.27 0.82 9.45
N ALA A 9 4.82 0.34 10.61
CA ALA A 9 3.43 0.46 11.03
C ALA A 9 2.99 1.93 11.24
N ALA A 10 3.93 2.83 11.55
CA ALA A 10 3.63 4.25 11.78
C ALA A 10 3.36 5.07 10.50
N VAL A 11 3.61 4.51 9.31
CA VAL A 11 3.45 5.23 8.03
C VAL A 11 2.65 4.43 7.00
N THR A 12 1.85 3.47 7.46
CA THR A 12 0.94 2.69 6.61
C THR A 12 -0.46 3.30 6.67
N GLN A 13 -0.97 3.81 5.55
CA GLN A 13 -2.34 4.31 5.42
C GLN A 13 -3.17 3.42 4.51
N LEU A 14 -4.46 3.30 4.82
CA LEU A 14 -5.45 2.69 3.93
C LEU A 14 -5.70 3.62 2.75
N ALA A 15 -5.71 3.05 1.54
CA ALA A 15 -5.96 3.79 0.32
C ALA A 15 -6.75 2.96 -0.69
N LEU A 16 -7.34 3.64 -1.66
CA LEU A 16 -7.74 3.05 -2.92
C LEU A 16 -6.57 3.17 -3.89
N VAL A 17 -6.08 2.01 -4.38
CA VAL A 17 -5.03 1.87 -5.37
C VAL A 17 -5.69 1.49 -6.69
N ASN A 18 -5.69 2.41 -7.66
CA ASN A 18 -6.43 2.26 -8.92
C ASN A 18 -7.90 1.86 -8.70
N GLY A 19 -8.53 2.37 -7.64
CA GLY A 19 -9.91 2.05 -7.26
C GLY A 19 -10.10 0.74 -6.46
N GLY A 20 -9.07 -0.09 -6.32
CA GLY A 20 -9.06 -1.28 -5.45
C GLY A 20 -8.54 -0.98 -4.04
N ILE A 21 -8.83 -1.81 -3.04
CA ILE A 21 -8.34 -1.59 -1.67
C ILE A 21 -6.84 -1.91 -1.59
N GLY A 22 -6.07 -1.05 -0.93
CA GLY A 22 -4.66 -1.28 -0.68
C GLY A 22 -4.13 -0.53 0.54
N LEU A 23 -2.88 -0.80 0.88
CA LEU A 23 -2.13 -0.06 1.89
C LEU A 23 -0.98 0.69 1.23
N VAL A 24 -0.79 1.93 1.61
CA VAL A 24 0.34 2.75 1.15
C VAL A 24 1.25 3.01 2.33
N MET A 25 2.51 2.62 2.18
CA MET A 25 3.59 3.04 3.05
C MET A 25 4.29 4.24 2.44
N ALA A 26 4.37 5.33 3.20
CA ALA A 26 5.11 6.51 2.79
C ALA A 26 6.46 6.59 3.51
N ASP A 27 7.48 7.05 2.79
CA ASP A 27 8.73 7.53 3.38
C ASP A 27 8.81 9.04 3.16
N GLU A 28 9.05 9.81 4.21
CA GLU A 28 9.04 11.29 4.18
C GLU A 28 7.79 11.90 3.51
N GLY A 29 6.60 11.30 3.73
CA GLY A 29 5.33 11.75 3.15
C GLY A 29 5.14 11.41 1.67
N ARG A 30 6.03 10.61 1.08
CA ARG A 30 5.95 10.17 -0.31
C ARG A 30 5.69 8.66 -0.37
N PRO A 31 4.70 8.19 -1.13
CA PRO A 31 4.49 6.76 -1.35
C PRO A 31 5.77 6.07 -1.81
N SER A 32 6.19 5.05 -1.07
CA SER A 32 7.43 4.29 -1.32
C SER A 32 7.15 2.80 -1.52
N VAL A 33 6.14 2.26 -0.84
CA VAL A 33 5.66 0.89 -1.05
C VAL A 33 4.14 0.87 -1.05
N VAL A 34 3.55 0.15 -1.99
CA VAL A 34 2.10 -0.07 -2.07
C VAL A 34 1.81 -1.56 -2.01
N LEU A 35 0.86 -1.93 -1.16
CA LEU A 35 0.27 -3.26 -1.10
C LEU A 35 -1.11 -3.16 -1.75
N ALA A 36 -1.27 -3.73 -2.95
CA ALA A 36 -2.57 -3.80 -3.61
C ALA A 36 -3.21 -5.16 -3.33
N PHE A 37 -4.51 -5.17 -3.03
CA PHE A 37 -5.24 -6.40 -2.73
C PHE A 37 -6.28 -6.68 -3.80
N GLU A 38 -6.33 -7.93 -4.23
CA GLU A 38 -7.47 -8.45 -4.98
C GLU A 38 -8.38 -9.26 -4.07
N PHE A 39 -9.68 -9.18 -4.33
CA PHE A 39 -10.69 -9.89 -3.56
C PHE A 39 -11.52 -10.82 -4.43
N VAL A 40 -11.69 -12.05 -3.97
CA VAL A 40 -12.65 -13.03 -4.51
C VAL A 40 -13.49 -13.55 -3.35
N ASP A 41 -14.81 -13.52 -3.51
CA ASP A 41 -15.77 -13.95 -2.48
C ASP A 41 -15.54 -13.30 -1.09
N GLY A 42 -15.18 -12.02 -1.08
CA GLY A 42 -14.93 -11.25 0.15
C GLY A 42 -13.63 -11.61 0.88
N LYS A 43 -12.74 -12.40 0.26
CA LYS A 43 -11.42 -12.75 0.80
C LYS A 43 -10.32 -12.23 -0.10
N ILE A 44 -9.17 -11.89 0.51
CA ILE A 44 -7.98 -11.50 -0.25
C ILE A 44 -7.48 -12.73 -1.01
N SER A 45 -7.53 -12.66 -2.34
CA SER A 45 -7.04 -13.71 -3.24
C SER A 45 -5.59 -13.48 -3.65
N GLU A 46 -5.17 -12.21 -3.72
CA GLU A 46 -3.82 -11.81 -4.11
C GLU A 46 -3.36 -10.57 -3.35
N ILE A 47 -2.05 -10.49 -3.13
CA ILE A 47 -1.37 -9.31 -2.59
C ILE A 47 -0.22 -8.98 -3.55
N ASP A 48 -0.32 -7.87 -4.27
CA ASP A 48 0.80 -7.32 -5.05
C ASP A 48 1.59 -6.33 -4.19
N VAL A 49 2.91 -6.51 -4.14
CA VAL A 49 3.83 -5.65 -3.38
C VAL A 49 4.64 -4.81 -4.35
N ILE A 50 4.29 -3.54 -4.47
CA ILE A 50 4.88 -2.61 -5.43
C ILE A 50 5.82 -1.67 -4.67
N ALA A 51 7.13 -1.92 -4.76
CA ALA A 51 8.17 -1.09 -4.16
C ALA A 51 9.05 -0.35 -5.19
N ASP A 52 8.82 -0.58 -6.49
CA ASP A 52 9.49 0.16 -7.55
C ASP A 52 8.95 1.59 -7.62
N ARG A 53 9.85 2.57 -7.52
CA ARG A 53 9.47 3.99 -7.40
C ARG A 53 8.71 4.52 -8.62
N GLU A 54 9.10 4.10 -9.82
CA GLU A 54 8.46 4.58 -11.05
C GLU A 54 7.08 3.93 -11.19
N ARG A 55 6.94 2.65 -10.83
CA ARG A 55 5.63 1.99 -10.76
C ARG A 55 4.71 2.66 -9.74
N VAL A 56 5.20 2.93 -8.53
CA VAL A 56 4.41 3.60 -7.47
C VAL A 56 3.92 4.98 -7.91
N ARG A 57 4.77 5.76 -8.60
CA ARG A 57 4.40 7.07 -9.13
C ARG A 57 3.32 7.02 -10.21
N GLY A 58 3.18 5.89 -10.90
CA GLY A 58 2.16 5.68 -11.92
C GLY A 58 0.81 5.18 -11.38
N LEU A 59 0.70 4.90 -10.07
CA LEU A 59 -0.55 4.45 -9.46
C LEU A 59 -1.45 5.64 -9.14
N ASP A 60 -2.75 5.47 -9.34
CA ASP A 60 -3.77 6.35 -8.78
C ASP A 60 -4.01 5.97 -7.32
N LEU A 61 -3.75 6.89 -6.39
CA LEU A 61 -3.79 6.63 -4.95
C LEU A 61 -4.73 7.64 -4.27
N VAL A 62 -5.78 7.13 -3.63
CA VAL A 62 -6.72 7.93 -2.83
C VAL A 62 -6.68 7.46 -1.39
N MET A 63 -6.19 8.30 -0.48
CA MET A 63 -6.15 7.97 0.96
C MET A 63 -7.58 7.95 1.54
N VAL A 64 -7.84 6.98 2.41
CA VAL A 64 -9.11 6.85 3.13
C VAL A 64 -8.94 7.48 4.52
N ASP A 65 -9.91 8.30 4.94
CA ASP A 65 -10.00 8.90 6.28
C ASP A 65 -10.66 7.94 7.29
#